data_AF-A0A9D9XLH0-F1
#
_entry.id   AF-A0A9D9XLH0-F1
#
_cell.length_a   1.000
_cell.length_b   1.000
_cell.length_c   1.000
_cell.angle_alpha   90.00
_cell.angle_beta   90.00
_cell.angle_gamma   90.00
#
_symmetry.space_group_name_H-M   'P 1'
#
loop_
_entity.id
_entity.type
_entity.pdbx_description
1 polymer ?
#
loop_
_entity_poly.entity_id
_entity_poly.type
_entity_poly.pdbx_seq_one_letter_code
_entity_poly.pdbx_strand_id
1 'polypeptide(L)'
;MMKVKTTILIIFALMGVFDTFCQNHKYLFLLKDKQNSLFTSQKPLEFLSPRAVERRKKQRIKITEQDFPVNPNYIKDIQNQGATIWYSSRWINGVMAECDSATAQKIISLPFVKGIELNTYLESPKDKGIVSDTPPIAISFLQFPSTPNADTIKYGDSKN
;
A
#
# COMPACT_ATOMS: atom_id res chain seq x y z
N MET A 1 20.67 10.86 55.57
CA MET A 1 19.87 9.71 55.10
C MET A 1 18.68 10.10 54.22
N MET A 2 17.99 11.23 54.48
CA MET A 2 16.84 11.67 53.66
C MET A 2 17.23 12.16 52.25
N LYS A 3 18.33 12.90 52.11
CA LYS A 3 18.78 13.48 50.82
C LYS A 3 19.11 12.42 49.75
N VAL A 4 19.78 11.32 50.13
CA VAL A 4 20.13 10.21 49.22
C VAL A 4 18.89 9.54 48.61
N LYS A 5 17.82 9.37 49.40
CA LYS A 5 16.57 8.78 48.90
C LYS A 5 15.89 9.68 47.88
N THR A 6 15.90 11.00 48.12
CA THR A 6 15.37 12.00 47.19
C THR A 6 16.19 12.05 45.89
N THR A 7 17.52 11.95 45.97
CA THR A 7 18.39 11.93 44.79
C THR A 7 18.15 10.68 43.94
N ILE A 8 17.99 9.50 44.56
CA ILE A 8 17.68 8.25 43.84
C ILE A 8 16.32 8.34 43.13
N LEU A 9 15.32 8.95 43.77
CA LEU A 9 13.98 9.10 43.19
C LEU A 9 13.98 10.05 41.98
N ILE A 10 14.79 11.11 42.00
CA ILE A 10 14.97 12.03 40.88
C ILE A 10 15.68 11.33 39.70
N ILE A 11 16.72 10.54 39.96
CA ILE A 11 17.43 9.79 38.92
C ILE A 11 16.51 8.75 38.27
N PHE A 12 15.72 8.04 39.06
CA PHE A 12 14.74 7.06 38.54
C PHE A 12 13.65 7.72 37.68
N ALA A 13 13.18 8.92 38.07
CA ALA A 13 12.23 9.69 37.27
C ALA A 13 12.83 10.21 35.94
N LEU A 14 14.14 10.49 35.90
CA LEU A 14 14.86 10.93 34.70
C LEU A 14 15.20 9.78 33.73
N MET A 15 15.25 8.53 34.20
CA MET A 15 15.52 7.36 33.35
C MET A 15 14.29 6.85 32.57
N GLY A 16 13.12 7.47 32.74
CA GLY A 16 11.85 7.01 32.14
C GLY A 16 11.56 7.48 30.71
N VAL A 17 12.45 8.24 30.06
CA VAL A 17 12.23 8.73 28.69
C VAL A 17 13.01 7.83 27.72
N PHE A 18 12.42 6.68 27.38
CA PHE A 18 12.87 5.86 26.27
C PHE A 18 12.17 6.34 24.99
N ASP A 19 12.94 6.72 23.98
CA ASP A 19 12.40 6.93 22.64
C ASP A 19 11.88 5.59 22.10
N THR A 20 10.57 5.51 21.86
CA THR A 20 9.99 4.38 21.15
C THR A 20 10.37 4.50 19.68
N PHE A 21 11.19 3.57 19.18
CA PHE A 21 11.45 3.47 17.75
C PHE A 21 10.14 3.09 17.04
N CYS A 22 9.55 4.07 16.34
CA CYS A 22 8.44 3.80 15.45
C CYS A 22 9.00 3.29 14.11
N GLN A 23 8.84 1.99 13.84
CA GLN A 23 9.26 1.42 12.56
C GLN A 23 8.24 1.78 11.49
N ASN A 24 8.69 2.51 10.46
CA ASN A 24 7.88 2.74 9.28
C ASN A 24 7.88 1.48 8.42
N HIS A 25 6.69 1.08 7.98
CA HIS A 25 6.48 -0.03 7.07
C HIS A 25 5.79 0.44 5.81
N LYS A 26 5.96 -0.35 4.76
CA LYS A 26 5.39 -0.11 3.44
C LYS A 26 4.06 -0.87 3.33
N TYR A 27 2.97 -0.14 3.17
CA TYR A 27 1.62 -0.66 3.04
C TYR A 27 1.05 -0.37 1.66
N LEU A 28 0.35 -1.35 1.09
CA LEU A 28 -0.47 -1.16 -0.09
C LEU A 28 -1.93 -0.95 0.34
N PHE A 29 -2.39 0.29 0.32
CA PHE A 29 -3.77 0.65 0.62
C PHE A 29 -4.65 0.41 -0.61
N LEU A 30 -5.58 -0.54 -0.51
CA LEU A 30 -6.57 -0.80 -1.56
C LEU A 30 -7.76 0.15 -1.39
N LEU A 31 -8.23 0.71 -2.50
CA LEU A 31 -9.32 1.69 -2.50
C LEU A 31 -10.60 1.05 -3.07
N LYS A 32 -11.75 1.36 -2.48
CA LYS A 32 -13.05 0.76 -2.84
C LYS A 32 -13.47 1.13 -4.26
N ASP A 33 -13.25 2.38 -4.64
CA ASP A 33 -13.78 2.96 -5.87
C ASP A 33 -12.87 4.10 -6.39
N LYS A 34 -13.31 4.72 -7.47
CA LYS A 34 -12.70 5.91 -8.09
C LYS A 34 -13.70 7.07 -8.20
N GLN A 35 -14.66 7.14 -7.29
CA GLN A 35 -15.71 8.16 -7.29
C GLN A 35 -15.12 9.55 -7.02
N ASN A 36 -15.86 10.60 -7.40
CA ASN A 36 -15.43 12.00 -7.26
C ASN A 36 -14.05 12.28 -7.87
N SER A 37 -13.73 11.55 -8.94
CA SER A 37 -12.54 11.77 -9.74
C SER A 37 -12.73 13.02 -10.61
N LEU A 38 -11.63 13.73 -10.85
CA LEU A 38 -11.60 14.85 -11.80
C LEU A 38 -11.69 14.37 -13.26
N PHE A 39 -11.50 13.07 -13.50
CA PHE A 39 -11.50 12.47 -14.82
C PHE A 39 -12.89 12.03 -15.25
N THR A 40 -13.14 12.11 -16.56
CA THR A 40 -14.43 11.74 -17.14
C THR A 40 -14.26 10.92 -18.41
N SER A 41 -15.14 9.94 -18.62
CA SER A 41 -15.07 9.03 -19.78
C SER A 41 -15.23 9.75 -21.12
N GLN A 42 -15.86 10.92 -21.11
CA GLN A 42 -16.10 11.80 -22.25
C GLN A 42 -14.83 12.55 -22.69
N LYS A 43 -13.81 12.64 -21.82
CA LYS A 43 -12.54 13.32 -22.09
C LYS A 43 -11.35 12.38 -21.86
N PRO A 44 -11.23 11.31 -22.65
CA PRO A 44 -10.21 10.29 -22.43
C PRO A 44 -8.77 10.80 -22.60
N LEU A 45 -8.57 11.89 -23.35
CA LEU A 45 -7.25 12.48 -23.57
C LEU A 45 -6.64 13.14 -22.32
N GLU A 46 -7.43 13.39 -21.27
CA GLU A 46 -6.93 13.91 -20.00
C GLU A 46 -6.14 12.86 -19.20
N PHE A 47 -6.35 11.57 -19.47
CA PHE A 47 -5.71 10.48 -18.73
C PHE A 47 -5.20 9.31 -19.60
N LEU A 48 -5.49 9.31 -20.90
CA LEU A 48 -4.97 8.36 -21.87
C LEU A 48 -4.21 9.10 -22.97
N SER A 49 -3.13 8.49 -23.46
CA SER A 49 -2.43 9.01 -24.63
C SER A 49 -3.27 8.87 -25.90
N PRO A 50 -3.06 9.72 -26.93
CA PRO A 50 -3.76 9.62 -28.21
C PRO A 50 -3.67 8.22 -28.83
N ARG A 51 -2.48 7.63 -28.82
CA ARG A 51 -2.23 6.25 -29.29
C ARG A 51 -3.08 5.22 -28.54
N ALA A 52 -3.30 5.39 -27.23
CA ALA A 52 -4.11 4.49 -26.43
C ALA A 52 -5.61 4.60 -26.72
N VAL A 53 -6.09 5.80 -27.06
CA VAL A 53 -7.47 6.04 -27.48
C VAL A 53 -7.73 5.43 -28.87
N GLU A 54 -6.84 5.67 -29.84
CA GLU A 54 -6.95 5.11 -31.19
C GLU A 54 -6.95 3.58 -31.19
N ARG A 55 -6.06 2.96 -30.41
CA ARG A 55 -6.01 1.51 -30.25
C ARG A 55 -7.34 0.95 -29.73
N ARG A 56 -7.92 1.58 -28.70
CA ARG A 56 -9.22 1.17 -28.15
C ARG A 56 -10.35 1.34 -29.16
N LYS A 57 -10.36 2.44 -29.93
CA LYS A 57 -11.32 2.67 -31.01
C LYS A 57 -11.25 1.57 -32.08
N LYS A 58 -10.04 1.18 -32.50
CA LYS A 58 -9.82 0.08 -33.46
C LYS A 58 -10.31 -1.26 -32.92
N GLN A 59 -10.10 -1.51 -31.63
CA GLN A 59 -10.49 -2.75 -30.94
C GLN A 59 -11.95 -2.73 -30.43
N ARG A 60 -12.69 -1.64 -30.65
CA ARG A 60 -14.05 -1.43 -30.13
C ARG A 60 -14.17 -1.61 -28.61
N ILE A 61 -13.12 -1.24 -27.88
CA ILE A 61 -13.09 -1.27 -26.40
C ILE A 61 -13.61 0.05 -25.87
N LYS A 62 -14.68 0.00 -25.06
CA LYS A 62 -15.24 1.20 -24.41
C LYS A 62 -14.29 1.68 -23.30
N ILE A 63 -14.21 2.99 -23.14
CA ILE A 63 -13.49 3.62 -22.03
C ILE A 63 -14.46 3.76 -20.88
N THR A 64 -14.07 3.26 -19.72
CA THR A 64 -14.90 3.21 -18.51
C THR A 64 -14.13 3.73 -17.31
N GLU A 65 -14.81 3.90 -16.17
CA GLU A 65 -14.21 4.46 -14.95
C GLU A 65 -13.02 3.66 -14.42
N GLN A 66 -12.95 2.36 -14.74
CA GLN A 66 -11.82 1.49 -14.39
C GLN A 66 -10.51 1.99 -15.01
N ASP A 67 -10.58 2.65 -16.18
CA ASP A 67 -9.42 3.22 -16.85
C ASP A 67 -8.90 4.50 -16.19
N PHE A 68 -9.65 5.12 -15.27
CA PHE A 68 -9.23 6.36 -14.62
C PHE A 68 -8.01 6.12 -13.72
N PRO A 69 -7.09 7.08 -13.59
CA PRO A 69 -6.10 7.09 -12.52
C PRO A 69 -6.74 6.96 -11.13
N VAL A 70 -5.94 6.60 -10.13
CA VAL A 70 -6.38 6.66 -8.73
C VAL A 70 -6.80 8.10 -8.40
N ASN A 71 -7.88 8.27 -7.64
CA ASN A 71 -8.40 9.60 -7.30
C ASN A 71 -7.32 10.43 -6.58
N PRO A 72 -6.89 11.59 -7.13
CA PRO A 72 -5.89 12.45 -6.51
C PRO A 72 -6.27 12.94 -5.11
N ASN A 73 -7.57 13.14 -4.84
CA ASN A 73 -8.06 13.56 -3.53
C ASN A 73 -7.80 12.48 -2.48
N TYR A 74 -8.02 11.21 -2.81
CA TYR A 74 -7.72 10.10 -1.90
C TYR A 74 -6.23 10.01 -1.59
N ILE A 75 -5.36 10.21 -2.59
CA ILE A 75 -3.91 10.25 -2.37
C ILE A 75 -3.54 11.38 -1.41
N LYS A 76 -4.13 12.56 -1.60
CA LYS A 76 -3.90 13.72 -0.72
C LYS A 76 -4.39 13.46 0.70
N ASP A 77 -5.57 12.86 0.86
CA ASP A 77 -6.13 12.54 2.18
C ASP A 77 -5.26 11.51 2.92
N ILE A 78 -4.73 10.51 2.21
CA ILE A 78 -3.76 9.54 2.77
C ILE A 78 -2.47 10.24 3.19
N GLN A 79 -1.95 11.14 2.34
CA GLN A 79 -0.75 11.92 2.65
C GLN A 79 -0.95 12.82 3.87
N ASN A 80 -2.13 13.42 4.01
CA ASN A 80 -2.49 14.27 5.16
C ASN A 80 -2.54 13.50 6.48
N GLN A 81 -2.71 12.17 6.46
CA GLN A 81 -2.59 11.35 7.67
C GLN A 81 -1.14 11.20 8.16
N GLY A 82 -0.16 11.63 7.37
CA GLY A 82 1.27 11.53 7.69
C GLY A 82 2.00 10.41 6.95
N ALA A 83 1.38 9.77 5.97
CA ALA A 83 2.04 8.74 5.17
C ALA A 83 2.84 9.32 3.99
N THR A 84 3.99 8.70 3.71
CA THR A 84 4.83 9.03 2.55
C THR A 84 4.39 8.20 1.36
N ILE A 85 3.87 8.84 0.32
CA ILE A 85 3.40 8.16 -0.90
C ILE A 85 4.58 7.75 -1.77
N TRP A 86 4.65 6.47 -2.14
CA TRP A 86 5.68 5.93 -3.04
C TRP A 86 5.17 5.85 -4.49
N TYR A 87 4.03 5.20 -4.71
CA TYR A 87 3.40 5.11 -6.02
C TYR A 87 1.93 4.75 -5.89
N SER A 88 1.15 4.98 -6.95
CA SER A 88 -0.22 4.50 -7.07
C SER A 88 -0.36 3.59 -8.27
N SER A 89 -1.25 2.60 -8.17
CA SER A 89 -1.53 1.68 -9.26
C SER A 89 -2.97 1.82 -9.74
N ARG A 90 -3.07 2.15 -11.02
CA ARG A 90 -4.34 2.33 -11.73
C ARG A 90 -5.18 1.05 -11.77
N TRP A 91 -4.53 -0.11 -11.90
CA TRP A 91 -5.22 -1.38 -12.18
C TRP A 91 -5.78 -2.05 -10.93
N ILE A 92 -5.00 -2.07 -9.85
CA ILE A 92 -5.46 -2.59 -8.54
C ILE A 92 -6.24 -1.55 -7.73
N ASN A 93 -6.33 -0.32 -8.23
CA ASN A 93 -6.90 0.82 -7.53
C ASN A 93 -6.32 0.98 -6.11
N GLY A 94 -4.99 1.09 -6.02
CA GLY A 94 -4.28 1.09 -4.75
C GLY A 94 -3.16 2.11 -4.68
N VAL A 95 -2.77 2.45 -3.46
CA VAL A 95 -1.70 3.42 -3.16
C VAL A 95 -0.67 2.75 -2.25
N MET A 96 0.56 2.70 -2.70
CA MET A 96 1.69 2.26 -1.90
C MET A 96 2.21 3.45 -1.10
N ALA A 97 2.20 3.34 0.22
CA ALA A 97 2.69 4.37 1.11
C ALA A 97 3.46 3.79 2.29
N GLU A 98 4.37 4.58 2.82
CA GLU A 98 5.20 4.25 3.98
C GLU A 98 4.74 5.07 5.19
N CYS A 99 4.44 4.38 6.29
CA CYS A 99 4.00 4.99 7.54
C CYS A 99 4.15 4.00 8.70
N ASP A 100 3.92 4.46 9.92
CA ASP A 100 3.85 3.60 11.09
C ASP A 100 2.50 2.85 11.20
N SER A 101 2.44 1.86 12.08
CA SER A 101 1.23 1.07 12.32
C SER A 101 0.04 1.93 12.79
N ALA A 102 0.29 2.96 13.60
CA ALA A 102 -0.75 3.85 14.09
C ALA A 102 -1.37 4.70 12.96
N THR A 103 -0.56 5.25 12.06
CA THR A 103 -1.03 5.98 10.88
C THR A 103 -1.71 5.04 9.89
N ALA A 104 -1.20 3.83 9.70
CA ALA A 104 -1.86 2.82 8.87
C ALA A 104 -3.29 2.54 9.35
N GLN A 105 -3.52 2.40 10.66
CA GLN A 105 -4.87 2.23 11.22
C GLN A 105 -5.79 3.44 10.95
N LYS A 106 -5.26 4.67 11.05
CA LYS A 106 -6.01 5.89 10.70
C LYS A 106 -6.37 5.93 9.22
N ILE A 107 -5.49 5.44 8.34
CA ILE A 107 -5.77 5.39 6.91
C ILE A 107 -6.81 4.31 6.59
N ILE A 108 -6.73 3.14 7.23
CA ILE A 108 -7.70 2.04 7.05
C ILE A 108 -9.12 2.47 7.44
N SER A 109 -9.28 3.37 8.40
CA SER A 109 -10.59 3.87 8.82
C SER A 109 -11.21 4.90 7.87
N LEU A 110 -10.47 5.37 6.83
CA LEU A 110 -11.02 6.27 5.83
C LEU A 110 -12.12 5.57 5.01
N PRO A 111 -13.21 6.28 4.65
CA PRO A 111 -14.41 5.66 4.09
C PRO A 111 -14.17 5.01 2.71
N PHE A 112 -13.22 5.52 1.94
CA PHE A 112 -12.87 5.04 0.61
C PHE A 112 -11.80 3.93 0.61
N VAL A 113 -11.19 3.63 1.76
CA VAL A 113 -10.19 2.56 1.87
C VAL A 113 -10.90 1.23 2.07
N LYS A 114 -10.59 0.27 1.19
CA LYS A 114 -11.12 -1.10 1.22
C LYS A 114 -10.36 -1.97 2.23
N GLY A 115 -9.06 -1.73 2.36
CA GLY A 115 -8.19 -2.47 3.26
C GLY A 115 -6.72 -2.25 2.91
N ILE A 116 -5.86 -3.05 3.52
CA ILE A 116 -4.44 -3.09 3.21
C ILE A 116 -4.05 -4.48 2.72
N GLU A 117 -3.19 -4.51 1.72
CA GLU A 117 -2.32 -5.67 1.51
C GLU A 117 -0.98 -5.33 2.15
N LEU A 118 -0.52 -6.23 3.03
CA LEU A 118 0.87 -6.19 3.41
C LEU A 118 1.64 -6.59 2.15
N ASN A 119 2.50 -5.69 1.67
CA ASN A 119 3.64 -6.15 0.90
C ASN A 119 4.57 -6.83 1.91
N THR A 120 4.19 -8.01 2.38
CA THR A 120 5.11 -8.92 3.06
C THR A 120 6.29 -8.95 2.13
N TYR A 121 7.43 -8.47 2.62
CA TYR A 121 8.67 -8.66 1.91
C TYR A 121 8.64 -10.11 1.47
N LEU A 122 8.70 -10.39 0.17
CA LEU A 122 9.37 -11.61 -0.22
C LEU A 122 10.73 -11.42 0.41
N GLU A 123 10.95 -12.01 1.59
CA GLU A 123 12.22 -11.98 2.25
C GLU A 123 13.22 -12.31 1.16
N SER A 124 14.07 -11.34 0.83
CA SER A 124 15.13 -11.62 -0.12
C SER A 124 15.84 -12.84 0.48
N PRO A 125 16.00 -13.97 -0.23
CA PRO A 125 16.46 -15.23 0.37
C PRO A 125 17.81 -15.17 1.11
N LYS A 126 18.47 -14.02 1.14
CA LYS A 126 19.72 -13.74 1.82
C LYS A 126 19.61 -13.56 3.34
N ASP A 127 18.44 -13.34 3.92
CA ASP A 127 18.29 -13.09 5.36
C ASP A 127 17.53 -14.22 6.07
N LYS A 128 18.01 -15.47 5.93
CA LYS A 128 17.52 -16.58 6.74
C LYS A 128 18.25 -16.59 8.09
N GLY A 129 17.79 -15.74 9.00
CA GLY A 129 18.20 -15.77 10.39
C GLY A 129 17.30 -14.88 11.22
N ILE A 130 16.51 -15.51 12.10
CA ILE A 130 15.59 -14.90 13.09
C ILE A 130 14.15 -14.80 12.59
N VAL A 131 13.42 -15.89 12.81
CA VAL A 131 11.95 -15.94 12.81
C VAL A 131 11.45 -14.97 13.88
N SER A 132 10.71 -13.93 13.51
CA SER A 132 10.00 -13.09 14.47
C SER A 132 8.57 -13.61 14.64
N ASP A 133 8.33 -14.21 15.80
CA ASP A 133 7.05 -14.77 16.24
C ASP A 133 6.04 -13.66 16.57
N THR A 134 5.55 -12.94 15.56
CA THR A 134 4.32 -12.14 15.74
C THR A 134 3.31 -12.51 14.66
N PRO A 135 2.16 -13.10 15.03
CA PRO A 135 1.16 -13.45 14.04
C PRO A 135 0.55 -12.17 13.47
N PRO A 136 0.44 -12.03 12.13
CA PRO A 136 -0.36 -10.97 11.56
C PRO A 136 -1.84 -11.22 11.93
N ILE A 137 -2.53 -10.14 12.27
CA ILE A 137 -3.98 -10.10 12.48
C ILE A 137 -4.65 -10.91 11.36
N ALA A 138 -5.46 -11.89 11.74
CA ALA A 138 -6.10 -12.82 10.82
C ALA A 138 -7.02 -12.08 9.83
N ILE A 139 -6.47 -11.69 8.68
CA ILE A 139 -7.24 -11.27 7.51
C ILE A 139 -7.58 -12.56 6.77
N SER A 140 -8.87 -12.83 6.60
CA SER A 140 -9.38 -13.92 5.78
C SER A 140 -8.84 -13.75 4.35
N PHE A 141 -7.78 -14.49 4.03
CA PHE A 141 -7.21 -14.54 2.69
C PHE A 141 -8.31 -14.96 1.70
N LEU A 142 -8.49 -14.17 0.65
CA LEU A 142 -9.16 -14.67 -0.55
C LEU A 142 -8.31 -15.83 -1.07
N GLN A 143 -8.89 -17.02 -1.08
CA GLN A 143 -8.22 -18.26 -1.44
C GLN A 143 -7.85 -18.19 -2.93
N PHE A 144 -6.60 -17.84 -3.24
CA PHE A 144 -6.12 -17.91 -4.62
C PHE A 144 -6.01 -19.38 -5.04
N PRO A 145 -6.47 -19.76 -6.24
CA PRO A 145 -6.24 -21.10 -6.76
C PRO A 145 -4.73 -21.33 -6.86
N SER A 146 -4.26 -22.46 -6.33
CA SER A 146 -2.86 -22.87 -6.43
C SER A 146 -2.40 -22.82 -7.87
N THR A 147 -1.36 -22.03 -8.14
CA THR A 147 -0.73 -21.97 -9.47
C THR A 147 -0.27 -23.37 -9.88
N PRO A 148 -0.56 -23.82 -11.10
CA PRO A 148 0.08 -25.02 -11.66
C PRO A 148 1.60 -24.79 -11.68
N ASN A 149 2.35 -25.87 -11.43
CA ASN A 149 3.81 -25.89 -11.36
C ASN A 149 4.47 -25.06 -12.48
N ALA A 150 5.45 -24.22 -12.11
CA ALA A 150 6.09 -23.22 -12.96
C ALA A 150 6.81 -23.79 -14.20
N ASP A 151 6.98 -25.12 -14.26
CA ASP A 151 7.78 -25.81 -15.26
C ASP A 151 7.05 -26.03 -16.61
N THR A 152 5.80 -25.58 -16.77
CA THR A 152 4.99 -25.91 -17.98
C THR A 152 4.74 -24.73 -18.91
N ILE A 153 5.13 -23.50 -18.56
CA ILE A 153 4.83 -22.32 -19.39
C ILE A 153 5.90 -22.15 -20.47
N LYS A 154 5.71 -22.78 -21.64
CA LYS A 154 6.47 -22.46 -22.86
C LYS A 154 6.07 -21.08 -23.37
N TYR A 155 6.80 -20.04 -22.95
CA TYR A 155 6.72 -18.73 -23.59
C TYR A 155 7.39 -18.84 -24.97
N GLY A 156 6.65 -18.51 -26.03
CA GLY A 156 6.99 -18.84 -27.42
C GLY A 156 8.43 -18.54 -27.82
N ASP A 157 9.07 -19.52 -28.45
CA ASP A 157 10.38 -19.40 -29.09
C ASP A 157 10.35 -18.29 -30.13
N SER A 158 11.06 -17.20 -29.85
CA SER A 158 11.32 -16.13 -30.81
C SER A 158 12.38 -16.59 -31.82
N LYS A 159 11.96 -17.40 -32.79
CA LYS A 159 12.67 -17.56 -34.06
C LYS A 159 11.68 -17.46 -35.20
N ASN A 160 11.59 -16.25 -35.76
CA ASN A 160 11.43 -15.94 -37.18
C ASN A 160 11.70 -14.44 -37.37
#